data_AF-A0A2W4LH47-F1
#
_entry.id   AF-A0A2W4LH47-F1
#
_cell.length_a   1.000
_cell.length_b   1.000
_cell.length_c   1.000
_cell.angle_alpha   90.00
_cell.angle_beta   90.00
_cell.angle_gamma   90.00
#
_symmetry.space_group_name_H-M   'P 1'
#
loop_
_entity.id
_entity.type
_entity.pdbx_description
1 polymer ?
#
loop_
_entity_poly.entity_id
_entity_poly.type
_entity_poly.pdbx_seq_one_letter_code
_entity_poly.pdbx_strand_id
1 'polypeptide(L)' 'TVEAHSPSREMFGFERLGALLREKGSLPPAELIEAAIAEVDAFRQGAAQHDDMTLLVLRVE' A
#
# COMPACT_ATOMS: atom_id res chain seq x y z
N THR A 1 -8.95 -7.95 -1.64
CA THR A 1 -8.50 -7.19 -2.84
C THR A 1 -7.62 -6.06 -2.34
N VAL A 2 -6.86 -5.37 -3.21
CA VAL A 2 -6.07 -4.19 -2.79
C VAL A 2 -6.78 -2.95 -3.30
N GLU A 3 -7.85 -2.58 -2.59
CA GLU A 3 -8.81 -1.56 -3.02
C GLU A 3 -8.50 -0.20 -2.42
N ALA A 4 -8.04 0.69 -3.28
CA ALA A 4 -7.99 2.12 -3.07
C ALA A 4 -8.08 2.77 -4.45
N HIS A 5 -8.70 3.95 -4.54
CA HIS A 5 -8.89 4.64 -5.81
C HIS A 5 -8.16 5.98 -5.82
N SER A 6 -7.50 6.27 -6.94
CA SER A 6 -7.06 7.63 -7.25
C SER A 6 -8.26 8.50 -7.66
N PRO A 7 -8.09 9.83 -7.80
CA PRO A 7 -9.15 10.70 -8.28
C PRO A 7 -9.69 10.35 -9.68
N SER A 8 -8.87 9.72 -10.53
CA SER A 8 -9.28 9.24 -11.86
C SER A 8 -10.01 7.90 -11.83
N ARG A 9 -10.29 7.35 -10.64
CA ARG A 9 -10.86 6.02 -10.38
C ARG A 9 -9.96 4.85 -10.78
N GLU A 10 -8.67 5.10 -11.02
CA GLU A 10 -7.69 4.01 -11.14
C GLU A 10 -7.61 3.27 -9.80
N MET A 11 -7.51 1.94 -9.84
CA MET A 11 -7.33 1.11 -8.65
C MET A 11 -5.85 0.97 -8.31
N PHE A 12 -5.52 0.99 -7.02
CA PHE A 12 -4.13 0.76 -6.57
C PHE A 12 -3.63 -0.63 -6.98
N GLY A 13 -4.35 -1.68 -6.58
CA GLY A 13 -4.16 -3.04 -7.08
C GLY A 13 -2.84 -3.72 -6.70
N PHE A 14 -2.69 -4.96 -7.17
CA PHE A 14 -1.52 -5.79 -6.87
C PHE A 14 -0.24 -5.34 -7.57
N GLU A 15 -0.33 -4.66 -8.72
CA GLU A 15 0.85 -4.22 -9.46
C GLU A 15 1.67 -3.20 -8.68
N ARG A 16 0.99 -2.18 -8.11
CA ARG A 16 1.63 -1.14 -7.30
C ARG A 16 2.13 -1.70 -5.97
N LEU A 17 1.33 -2.55 -5.31
CA LEU A 17 1.78 -3.25 -4.11
C LEU A 17 3.04 -4.10 -4.40
N GLY A 18 3.06 -4.84 -5.51
CA GLY A 18 4.21 -5.66 -5.91
C GLY A 18 5.44 -4.83 -6.29
N ALA A 19 5.27 -3.62 -6.84
CA ALA A 19 6.37 -2.69 -7.06
C ALA A 19 6.95 -2.20 -5.71
N LEU A 20 6.09 -1.76 -4.80
CA LEU A 20 6.47 -1.33 -3.44
C LEU A 20 7.24 -2.44 -2.69
N LEU A 21 6.74 -3.68 -2.71
CA LEU A 21 7.39 -4.81 -2.03
C LEU A 21 8.75 -5.16 -2.64
N ARG A 22 8.94 -4.99 -3.96
CA ARG A 22 10.25 -5.20 -4.60
C ARG A 22 11.26 -4.13 -4.22
N GLU A 23 10.81 -2.88 -4.08
CA GLU A 23 11.67 -1.75 -3.75
C GLU A 23 12.02 -1.71 -2.26
N LYS A 24 11.03 -1.95 -1.39
CA LYS A 24 11.11 -1.70 0.06
C LYS A 24 10.99 -2.97 0.91
N GLY A 25 10.88 -4.15 0.31
CA GLY A 25 10.63 -5.41 1.04
C GLY A 25 11.72 -5.84 2.01
N SER A 26 12.92 -5.27 1.93
CA SER A 26 14.02 -5.51 2.88
C SER A 26 13.91 -4.68 4.17
N LEU A 27 12.99 -3.72 4.23
CA LEU A 27 12.76 -2.92 5.43
C LEU A 27 12.27 -3.78 6.59
N PRO A 28 12.52 -3.37 7.85
CA PRO A 28 11.85 -3.95 9.00
C PRO A 28 10.33 -3.93 8.85
N PRO A 29 9.59 -4.94 9.35
CA PRO A 29 8.13 -5.04 9.16
C PRO A 29 7.36 -3.77 9.51
N ALA A 30 7.72 -3.09 10.60
CA ALA A 30 7.09 -1.84 10.99
C ALA A 30 7.30 -0.74 9.93
N GLU A 31 8.52 -0.59 9.43
CA GLU A 31 8.84 0.39 8.37
C GLU A 31 8.17 0.06 7.04
N LEU A 32 7.99 -1.24 6.73
CA LEU A 32 7.27 -1.67 5.53
C LEU A 32 5.76 -1.37 5.63
N ILE A 33 5.17 -1.51 6.81
CA ILE A 33 3.77 -1.11 7.06
C ILE A 33 3.61 0.40 6.84
N GLU A 34 4.46 1.23 7.46
CA GLU A 34 4.43 2.68 7.28
C GLU A 34 4.61 3.08 5.80
N ALA A 35 5.53 2.42 5.10
CA ALA A 35 5.75 2.67 3.68
C ALA A 35 4.52 2.30 2.82
N ALA A 36 3.81 1.22 3.16
CA ALA A 36 2.59 0.82 2.45
C ALA A 36 1.43 1.79 2.67
N ILE A 37 1.24 2.26 3.91
CA ILE A 37 0.21 3.26 4.23
C ILE A 37 0.51 4.56 3.47
N ALA A 38 1.75 5.05 3.53
CA ALA A 38 2.17 6.26 2.84
C ALA A 38 1.99 6.18 1.31
N GLU A 39 2.27 5.01 0.71
CA GLU A 39 2.10 4.79 -0.72
C GLU A 39 0.62 4.85 -1.13
N VAL A 40 -0.27 4.23 -0.35
CA VAL A 40 -1.72 4.26 -0.59
C VAL A 40 -2.26 5.68 -0.44
N ASP A 41 -1.84 6.42 0.58
CA ASP A 41 -2.26 7.80 0.80
C ASP A 41 -1.77 8.74 -0.31
N ALA A 42 -0.52 8.57 -0.74
CA ALA A 42 0.04 9.30 -1.88
C ALA A 42 -0.72 8.99 -3.18
N PHE A 43 -1.06 7.73 -3.43
CA PHE A 43 -1.84 7.32 -4.60
C PHE A 43 -3.24 7.93 -4.63
N ARG A 44 -3.90 8.01 -3.46
CA ARG A 44 -5.25 8.57 -3.33
C ARG A 44 -5.29 10.07 -3.60
N GLN A 45 -4.19 10.81 -3.38
CA GLN A 45 -4.11 12.26 -3.58
C GLN A 45 -5.26 13.03 -2.89
N GLY A 46 -5.61 12.61 -1.68
CA GLY A 46 -6.73 13.20 -0.92
C GLY A 46 -8.12 12.67 -1.29
N ALA A 47 -8.24 11.72 -2.23
CA ALA A 47 -9.48 10.98 -2.44
C ALA A 47 -9.88 10.24 -1.15
N ALA A 48 -11.19 10.22 -0.87
CA ALA A 48 -11.72 9.56 0.31
C ALA A 48 -11.35 8.07 0.31
N GLN A 49 -11.10 7.54 1.51
CA GLN A 49 -10.93 6.11 1.66
C GLN A 49 -12.31 5.47 1.54
N HIS A 50 -12.42 4.44 0.71
CA HIS A 50 -13.69 3.80 0.42
C HIS A 50 -13.87 2.47 1.16
N ASP A 51 -12.79 1.86 1.64
CA ASP A 51 -12.79 0.57 2.34
C ASP A 51 -11.73 0.57 3.46
N ASP A 52 -11.92 -0.26 4.49
CA ASP A 52 -11.00 -0.36 5.61
C ASP A 52 -9.66 -0.97 5.17
N MET A 53 -8.55 -0.45 5.71
CA MET A 53 -7.21 -0.99 5.43
C MET A 53 -6.69 -1.76 6.63
N THR A 54 -6.34 -3.04 6.42
CA THR A 54 -5.68 -3.90 7.41
C THR A 54 -4.42 -4.51 6.80
N LEU A 55 -3.29 -4.44 7.52
CA LEU A 55 -1.99 -4.93 7.06
C LEU A 55 -1.40 -5.88 8.11
N LEU A 56 -0.87 -7.03 7.66
CA LEU A 56 -0.06 -7.94 8.46
C LEU A 56 1.22 -8.23 7.71
N VAL A 57 2.37 -7.94 8.32
CA VAL A 57 3.69 -8.17 7.73
C VAL A 57 4.46 -9.14 8.63
N LEU A 58 4.99 -10.20 8.00
CA LEU A 58 5.82 -11.21 8.64
C LEU A 58 7.17 -11.23 7.93
N ARG A 59 8.25 -11.23 8.71
CA ARG A 59 9.59 -11.53 8.20
C ARG A 59 9.95 -12.93 8.68
N VAL A 60 10.39 -13.78 7.74
CA VAL A 60 10.91 -15.10 8.04
C VAL A 60 12.43 -15.01 8.03
N GLU A 61 13.07 -15.61 9.03
CA GLU A 61 14.52 -15.71 9.16
C GLU A 61 15.01 -17.08 8.72
#